data_AF-A0A258K0Q5-F1
#
_entry.id   AF-A0A258K0Q5-F1
#
_cell.length_a   1.000
_cell.length_b   1.000
_cell.length_c   1.000
_cell.angle_alpha   90.00
_cell.angle_beta   90.00
_cell.angle_gamma   90.00
#
_symmetry.space_group_name_H-M   'P 1'
#
loop_
_entity.id
_entity.type
_entity.pdbx_description
1 polymer ?
#
loop_
_entity_poly.entity_id
_entity_poly.type
_entity_poly.pdbx_seq_one_letter_code
_entity_poly.pdbx_strand_id
1 'polypeptide(L)' 'MKISATALAGVMHVEVTPFADDRGLFARTFCAETFAAHGMASVFPQANTSFNPRAGGAPGAAGATGGNPRRRRRDRR' A
#
# COMPACT_ATOMS: atom_id res chain seq x y z
N MET A 1 -5.79 10.99 -8.64
CA MET A 1 -4.63 10.47 -7.90
C MET A 1 -3.45 11.36 -8.23
N LYS A 2 -2.83 11.94 -7.21
CA LYS A 2 -1.63 12.76 -7.33
C LYS A 2 -0.55 12.13 -6.47
N ILE A 3 0.68 12.08 -6.98
CA ILE A 3 1.81 11.50 -6.26
C ILE A 3 2.88 12.58 -6.12
N SER A 4 3.34 12.82 -4.91
CA SER A 4 4.39 13.80 -4.61
C SER A 4 5.44 13.22 -3.67
N ALA A 5 6.70 13.61 -3.86
CA ALA A 5 7.76 13.28 -2.93
C ALA A 5 7.51 13.91 -1.55
N THR A 6 7.96 13.22 -0.50
CA THR A 6 7.94 13.75 0.87
C THR A 6 9.35 14.15 1.31
N ALA A 7 9.46 14.75 2.50
CA ALA A 7 10.76 15.05 3.11
C ALA A 7 11.57 13.79 3.46
N LEU A 8 10.92 12.62 3.55
CA LEU A 8 11.59 11.35 3.82
C LEU A 8 11.96 10.67 2.50
N ALA A 9 13.25 10.38 2.34
CA ALA A 9 13.74 9.69 1.16
C ALA A 9 13.09 8.31 1.00
N GLY A 10 12.63 8.01 -0.22
CA GLY A 10 11.94 6.75 -0.52
C GLY A 10 10.47 6.70 -0.10
N VAL A 11 9.93 7.77 0.49
CA VAL A 11 8.51 7.85 0.87
C VAL A 11 7.77 8.81 -0.06
N MET A 12 6.72 8.30 -0.71
CA MET A 12 5.85 9.05 -1.61
C MET A 12 4.50 9.28 -0.95
N HIS A 13 3.97 10.50 -1.06
CA HIS A 13 2.62 10.82 -0.66
C HIS A 13 1.68 10.58 -1.86
N VAL A 14 0.72 9.68 -1.70
CA VAL A 14 -0.29 9.37 -2.70
C VAL A 14 -1.63 9.96 -2.25
N GLU A 15 -2.04 11.04 -2.90
CA GLU A 15 -3.31 11.70 -2.66
C GLU A 15 -4.39 11.09 -3.57
N VAL A 16 -5.39 10.48 -2.94
CA VAL A 16 -6.52 9.86 -3.62
C VAL A 16 -7.69 10.85 -3.63
N THR A 17 -8.34 10.99 -4.78
CA THR A 17 -9.53 11.83 -4.94
C THR A 17 -10.77 10.95 -4.77
N PRO A 18 -11.52 11.08 -3.66
CA PRO A 18 -12.75 10.34 -3.48
C PRO A 18 -13.90 10.96 -4.28
N PHE A 19 -14.78 10.12 -4.79
CA PHE A 19 -16.09 10.46 -5.30
C PHE A 19 -17.11 9.92 -4.30
N ALA A 20 -17.85 10.82 -3.65
CA ALA A 20 -18.85 10.45 -2.66
C ALA A 20 -20.24 10.86 -3.17
N ASP A 21 -21.21 9.97 -2.97
CA ASP A 21 -22.63 10.23 -3.18
C ASP A 21 -23.46 9.54 -2.09
N ASP A 22 -24.79 9.61 -2.21
CA ASP A 22 -25.72 9.06 -1.21
C ASP A 22 -25.57 7.54 -0.98
N ARG A 23 -24.89 6.81 -1.88
CA ARG A 23 -24.65 5.36 -1.77
C ARG A 23 -23.35 5.03 -1.05
N GLY A 24 -22.42 5.98 -0.93
CA GLY A 24 -21.13 5.80 -0.27
C GLY A 24 -19.97 6.50 -0.97
N LEU A 25 -18.76 5.98 -0.72
CA LEU A 25 -17.51 6.54 -1.21
C LEU A 25 -16.84 5.59 -2.20
N PHE A 26 -16.45 6.12 -3.35
CA PHE A 26 -15.67 5.43 -4.37
C PHE A 26 -14.37 6.19 -4.63
N ALA A 27 -13.24 5.49 -4.59
CA ALA A 27 -11.94 6.11 -4.75
C ALA A 27 -10.94 5.15 -5.42
N ARG A 28 -10.20 5.64 -6.41
CA ARG A 28 -9.13 4.85 -7.04
C ARG A 28 -7.86 4.91 -6.20
N THR A 29 -7.65 3.91 -5.36
CA THR A 29 -6.53 3.84 -4.41
C THR A 29 -5.22 3.36 -5.03
N PHE A 30 -5.26 2.66 -6.17
CA PHE A 30 -4.08 2.16 -6.89
C PHE A 30 -4.22 2.32 -8.42
N CYS A 31 -3.10 2.63 -9.09
CA CYS A 31 -2.98 2.63 -10.54
C CYS A 31 -1.55 2.24 -10.94
N ALA A 32 -1.40 1.10 -11.62
CA ALA A 32 -0.10 0.54 -11.98
C ALA A 32 0.73 1.49 -12.85
N GLU A 33 0.10 2.13 -13.84
CA GLU A 33 0.75 3.09 -14.75
C GLU A 33 1.29 4.30 -13.99
N THR A 34 0.47 4.91 -13.13
CA THR A 34 0.89 6.07 -12.33
C THR A 34 2.02 5.69 -11.38
N PHE A 35 1.93 4.54 -10.70
CA PHE A 35 2.99 4.09 -9.79
C PHE A 35 4.30 3.80 -10.53
N ALA A 36 4.23 3.15 -11.70
CA ALA A 36 5.39 2.86 -12.54
C ALA A 36 6.06 4.16 -13.04
N ALA A 37 5.27 5.15 -13.45
CA ALA A 37 5.79 6.46 -13.88
C ALA A 37 6.58 7.20 -12.77
N HIS A 38 6.28 6.90 -11.51
CA HIS A 38 6.99 7.44 -10.34
C HIS A 38 8.08 6.50 -9.80
N GLY A 39 8.44 5.43 -10.54
CA GLY A 39 9.47 4.47 -10.13
C GLY A 39 9.08 3.59 -8.94
N MET A 40 7.78 3.49 -8.62
CA MET A 40 7.26 2.67 -7.54
C MET A 40 6.85 1.27 -8.04
N ALA A 41 6.66 0.34 -7.11
CA ALA A 41 6.14 -0.99 -7.42
C ALA A 41 4.75 -0.88 -8.08
N SER A 42 4.59 -1.54 -9.23
CA SER A 42 3.34 -1.61 -10.00
C SER A 42 2.60 -2.93 -9.84
N VAL A 43 3.15 -3.86 -9.05
CA VAL A 43 2.56 -5.16 -8.75
C VAL A 43 2.50 -5.33 -7.24
N PHE A 44 1.29 -5.37 -6.71
CA PHE A 44 1.03 -5.62 -5.29
C PHE A 44 0.32 -6.97 -5.15
N PRO A 45 0.93 -7.97 -4.49
CA PRO A 45 0.29 -9.27 -4.30
C PRO A 45 -0.88 -9.22 -3.30
N GLN A 46 -0.95 -8.15 -2.50
CA GLN A 46 -2.00 -7.91 -1.52
C GLN A 46 -2.21 -6.40 -1.35
N ALA A 47 -3.46 -5.99 -1.21
CA ALA A 47 -3.84 -4.63 -0.81
C ALA A 47 -5.00 -4.73 0.19
N ASN A 48 -4.83 -4.14 1.37
CA ASN A 48 -5.86 -4.13 2.41
C ASN A 48 -6.36 -2.69 2.58
N THR A 49 -7.66 -2.53 2.79
CA THR A 49 -8.27 -1.23 3.16
C THR A 49 -9.05 -1.44 4.44
N SER A 50 -8.72 -0.67 5.48
CA SER A 50 -9.47 -0.64 6.73
C SER A 50 -10.14 0.73 6.87
N PHE A 51 -11.44 0.73 7.17
CA PHE A 51 -12.20 1.94 7.45
C PHE A 51 -12.80 1.81 8.85
N ASN A 52 -12.57 2.81 9.69
CA ASN A 52 -13.16 2.86 11.02
C ASN A 52 -14.03 4.13 11.15
N PRO A 53 -15.36 4.00 11.26
CA PRO A 53 -16.27 5.15 11.32
C PRO A 53 -16.23 5.89 12.66
N ARG A 54 -15.62 5.31 13.70
CA ARG A 54 -15.48 5.93 15.02
C ARG A 54 -14.03 6.30 15.30
N ALA A 55 -13.80 7.54 15.73
CA ALA A 55 -12.49 7.98 16.20
C ALA A 55 -12.08 7.16 17.44
N GLY A 56 -10.91 6.51 17.41
CA GLY A 56 -10.30 5.81 18.56
C GLY A 56 -9.95 4.34 18.36
N GLY A 57 -10.44 3.65 17.32
CA GLY A 57 -10.03 2.27 17.03
C GLY A 57 -8.92 2.23 16.01
N ALA A 58 -7.67 2.50 16.42
CA ALA A 58 -6.53 2.38 15.53
C ALA A 58 -6.29 0.89 15.18
N PRO A 59 -6.29 0.49 13.89
CA PRO A 59 -5.75 -0.81 13.52
C PRO A 59 -4.24 -0.82 13.80
N GLY A 60 -3.77 -1.83 14.53
CA GLY A 60 -2.38 -1.93 14.99
C GLY A 60 -1.35 -2.02 13.85
N ALA A 61 -0.10 -1.65 14.15
CA ALA A 61 0.99 -1.66 13.17
C ALA A 61 1.39 -3.10 12.78
N ALA A 62 1.21 -3.46 11.51
CA ALA A 62 1.72 -4.70 10.96
C ALA A 62 3.17 -4.50 10.49
N GLY A 63 4.14 -4.90 11.32
CA GLY A 63 5.54 -4.99 10.90
C GLY A 63 5.75 -6.21 10.02
N ALA A 64 6.02 -6.00 8.72
CA ALA A 64 6.47 -7.09 7.85
C ALA A 64 7.99 -7.26 8.01
N THR A 65 8.43 -8.20 8.84
CA THR A 65 9.82 -8.67 8.84
C THR A 65 10.05 -9.53 7.59
N GLY A 66 10.93 -9.07 6.70
CA GLY A 66 11.29 -9.78 5.47
C GLY A 66 12.04 -11.09 5.75
N GLY A 67 11.31 -12.19 5.92
CA GLY A 67 11.88 -13.54 5.97
C GLY A 67 12.10 -14.08 4.57
N ASN A 68 13.35 -14.27 4.17
CA ASN A 68 13.74 -14.93 2.91
C ASN A 68 13.42 -16.46 3.00
N PRO A 69 12.51 -17.02 2.19
CA PRO A 69 12.14 -18.44 2.29
C PRO A 69 13.13 -19.42 1.63
N ARG A 70 14.27 -18.97 1.07
CA ARG A 70 15.09 -19.79 0.15
C ARG A 70 16.36 -20.45 0.73
N ARG A 71 16.36 -20.94 1.97
CA ARG A 71 17.51 -21.68 2.53
C ARG A 71 17.21 -23.06 3.14
N ARG A 72 16.32 -23.84 2.52
CA ARG A 72 16.12 -25.26 2.87
C ARG A 72 16.20 -26.20 1.67
N ARG A 73 17.32 -26.20 0.93
CA ARG A 73 17.67 -27.32 0.03
C ARG A 73 19.18 -27.41 -0.18
N ARG A 74 19.85 -28.17 0.69
CA ARG A 74 20.94 -29.13 0.41
C ARG A 74 21.70 -29.33 1.71
N ASP A 75 21.50 -30.50 2.30
CA ASP A 75 22.58 -31.34 2.84
C ASP A 75 21.93 -32.61 3.41
N ARG A 76 21.76 -33.57 2.50
CA ARG A 76 21.75 -35.00 2.79
C ARG A 76 22.51 -35.68 1.66
N ARG A 77 23.82 -35.75 1.83
CA ARG A 77 24.63 -36.89 1.43
C ARG A 77 25.34 -37.37 2.69
#